data_AF-A0A7L2R6C6-F1
#
_entry.id   AF-A0A7L2R6C6-F1
#
_cell.length_a   1.000
_cell.length_b   1.000
_cell.length_c   1.000
_cell.angle_alpha   90.00
_cell.angle_beta   90.00
_cell.angle_gamma   90.00
#
_symmetry.space_group_name_H-M   'P 1'
#
loop_
_entity.id
_entity.type
_entity.pdbx_description
1 polymer ?
#
loop_
_entity_poly.entity_id
_entity_poly.type
_entity_poly.pdbx_seq_one_letter_code
_entity_poly.pdbx_strand_id
1 'polypeptide(L)'
;LTLFLGLPLALATEPLSCAPLVPTTFDNTTVPEILGQWFYIVGASRHPPHLAEMRGITFAAFSFSPGNHEDELNVTEIMRMNETCVVRNSKVQVFPQNSTMMH
;
A
#
# COMPACT_ATOMS: atom_id res chain seq x y z
N LEU A 1 39.61 -10.54 -22.13
CA LEU A 1 38.87 -11.40 -21.16
C LEU A 1 38.83 -10.68 -19.81
N THR A 2 38.09 -9.58 -19.70
CA THR A 2 38.08 -8.73 -18.49
C THR A 2 36.70 -8.16 -18.15
N LEU A 3 35.67 -8.43 -18.96
CA LEU A 3 34.34 -7.85 -18.77
C LEU A 3 33.43 -8.59 -17.77
N PHE A 4 33.83 -9.75 -17.24
CA PHE A 4 32.97 -10.60 -16.41
C PHE A 4 33.19 -10.48 -14.90
N LEU A 5 34.17 -9.70 -14.44
CA LEU A 5 34.51 -9.60 -13.00
C LEU A 5 33.70 -8.55 -12.22
N GLY A 6 32.86 -7.74 -12.88
CA GLY A 6 32.04 -6.71 -12.22
C GLY A 6 30.71 -7.19 -11.64
N LEU A 7 30.17 -8.31 -12.15
CA LEU A 7 28.86 -8.82 -11.76
C LEU A 7 28.79 -9.38 -10.30
N PRO A 8 29.83 -10.06 -9.76
CA PRO A 8 29.78 -10.56 -8.39
C PRO A 8 29.84 -9.44 -7.35
N LEU A 9 30.47 -8.30 -7.68
CA LEU A 9 30.59 -7.14 -6.80
C LEU A 9 29.30 -6.34 -6.68
N ALA A 10 28.42 -6.39 -7.69
CA ALA A 10 27.08 -5.80 -7.59
C ALA A 10 26.14 -6.63 -6.69
N LEU A 11 26.37 -7.96 -6.61
CA LEU A 11 25.56 -8.90 -5.83
C LEU A 11 26.01 -9.04 -4.37
N ALA A 12 27.21 -8.56 -4.02
CA ALA A 12 27.74 -8.53 -2.67
C ALA A 12 27.41 -7.22 -1.92
N THR A 13 26.27 -6.60 -2.23
CA THR A 13 25.71 -5.58 -1.34
C THR A 13 25.04 -6.34 -0.20
N GLU A 14 25.59 -6.22 1.01
CA GLU A 14 24.83 -6.61 2.22
C GLU A 14 23.41 -6.06 2.08
N PRO A 15 22.37 -6.86 2.40
CA PRO A 15 21.01 -6.37 2.34
C PRO A 15 20.95 -5.08 3.13
N LEU A 16 20.48 -4.00 2.49
CA LEU A 16 20.29 -2.72 3.16
C LEU A 16 19.56 -2.98 4.47
N SER A 17 20.22 -2.65 5.58
CA SER A 17 19.62 -2.77 6.90
C SER A 17 18.52 -1.72 6.99
N CYS A 18 17.27 -2.15 6.80
CA CYS A 18 16.12 -1.29 7.00
C CYS A 18 15.95 -1.05 8.50
N ALA A 19 15.76 0.22 8.89
CA ALA A 19 15.27 0.50 10.24
C ALA A 19 13.93 -0.24 10.46
N PRO A 20 13.68 -0.80 11.65
CA PRO A 20 12.40 -1.41 11.97
C PRO A 20 11.25 -0.41 11.70
N LEU A 21 10.18 -0.89 11.09
CA LEU A 21 8.96 -0.11 10.93
C LEU A 21 8.30 0.03 12.30
N VAL A 22 8.22 1.25 12.82
CA VAL A 22 7.53 1.57 14.07
C VAL A 22 6.29 2.40 13.75
N PRO A 23 5.08 1.96 14.14
CA PRO A 23 3.87 2.75 13.94
C PRO A 23 3.96 4.11 14.65
N THR A 24 3.48 5.16 13.99
CA THR A 24 3.32 6.48 14.60
C THR A 24 1.84 6.73 14.83
N THR A 25 1.46 7.23 16.00
CA THR A 25 0.06 7.52 16.37
C THR A 25 -0.60 8.40 15.32
N PHE A 26 -1.78 8.01 14.84
CA PHE A 26 -2.57 8.92 14.01
C PHE A 26 -3.07 10.06 14.89
N ASP A 27 -2.54 11.25 14.63
CA ASP A 27 -3.00 12.47 15.28
C ASP A 27 -4.17 13.10 14.49
N ASN A 28 -4.63 14.25 14.96
CA ASN A 28 -5.74 14.98 14.32
C ASN A 28 -5.39 15.52 12.92
N THR A 29 -4.13 15.45 12.48
CA THR A 29 -3.68 15.88 11.16
C THR A 29 -3.50 14.73 10.18
N THR A 30 -3.26 13.51 10.67
CA THR A 30 -2.96 12.35 9.83
C THR A 30 -4.14 11.97 8.91
N VAL A 31 -5.36 11.94 9.45
CA VAL A 31 -6.56 11.56 8.66
C VAL A 31 -6.85 12.58 7.55
N PRO A 32 -6.85 13.91 7.81
CA PRO A 32 -6.96 14.90 6.75
C PRO A 32 -5.92 14.76 5.62
N GLU A 33 -4.68 14.38 5.95
CA GLU A 33 -3.58 14.27 4.96
C GLU A 33 -3.74 13.09 4.00
N ILE A 34 -4.45 12.02 4.40
CA ILE A 34 -4.68 10.85 3.55
C ILE A 34 -5.92 10.98 2.66
N LEU A 35 -6.71 12.05 2.84
CA LEU A 35 -7.89 12.29 2.00
C LEU A 35 -7.49 12.57 0.54
N GLY A 36 -8.38 12.23 -0.38
CA GLY A 36 -8.16 12.41 -1.82
C GLY A 36 -7.67 11.14 -2.51
N GLN A 37 -6.97 11.33 -3.63
CA GLN A 37 -6.69 10.26 -4.58
C GLN A 37 -5.28 9.69 -4.42
N TRP A 38 -5.20 8.36 -4.38
CA TRP A 38 -3.96 7.60 -4.27
C TRP A 38 -3.86 6.57 -5.39
N PHE A 39 -2.63 6.29 -5.83
CA PHE A 39 -2.34 5.28 -6.84
C PHE A 39 -1.47 4.20 -6.21
N TYR A 40 -1.87 2.95 -6.39
CA TYR A 40 -1.05 1.81 -6.02
C TYR A 40 0.14 1.71 -6.97
N ILE A 41 1.36 1.77 -6.42
CA ILE A 41 2.60 1.69 -7.19
C ILE A 41 3.17 0.27 -7.14
N VAL A 42 3.35 -0.28 -5.94
CA VAL A 42 3.95 -1.60 -5.72
C VAL A 42 3.58 -2.14 -4.34
N GLY A 43 3.61 -3.46 -4.19
CA GLY A 43 3.47 -4.14 -2.92
C GLY A 43 4.22 -5.47 -2.88
N ALA A 44 4.53 -5.94 -1.68
CA ALA A 44 5.21 -7.20 -1.44
C ALA A 44 4.59 -7.87 -0.21
N SER A 45 4.46 -9.20 -0.26
CA SER A 45 3.91 -9.96 0.86
C SER A 45 4.60 -11.31 0.98
N ARG A 46 4.79 -11.76 2.21
CA ARG A 46 5.18 -13.14 2.52
C ARG A 46 3.99 -14.09 2.51
N HIS A 47 2.76 -13.57 2.51
CA HIS A 47 1.54 -14.38 2.49
C HIS A 47 1.17 -14.68 1.02
N PRO A 48 1.22 -15.96 0.59
CA PRO A 48 1.03 -16.29 -0.83
C PRO A 48 -0.30 -15.83 -1.44
N PRO A 49 -1.45 -15.88 -0.74
CA PRO A 49 -2.71 -15.36 -1.27
C PRO A 49 -2.65 -13.88 -1.64
N HIS A 50 -2.11 -13.01 -0.79
CA HIS A 50 -1.95 -11.59 -1.09
C HIS A 50 -1.00 -11.36 -2.28
N LEU A 51 0.06 -12.17 -2.38
CA LEU A 51 0.98 -12.08 -3.52
C LEU A 51 0.28 -12.45 -4.85
N ALA A 52 -0.64 -13.41 -4.84
CA ALA A 52 -1.42 -13.77 -6.01
C ALA A 52 -2.38 -12.64 -6.43
N GLU A 53 -3.06 -12.00 -5.48
CA GLU A 53 -3.90 -10.82 -5.76
C GLU A 53 -3.08 -9.66 -6.34
N MET A 54 -1.98 -9.29 -5.70
CA MET A 54 -1.13 -8.19 -6.16
C MET A 54 -0.59 -8.41 -7.57
N ARG A 55 -0.29 -9.66 -7.97
CA ARG A 55 0.14 -9.98 -9.34
C ARG A 55 -0.95 -9.79 -10.39
N GLY A 56 -2.22 -9.90 -10.01
CA GLY A 56 -3.35 -9.68 -10.91
C GLY A 56 -3.69 -8.20 -11.12
N ILE A 57 -3.23 -7.32 -10.24
CA ILE A 57 -3.49 -5.87 -10.29
C ILE A 57 -2.47 -5.23 -11.24
N THR A 58 -2.97 -4.67 -12.35
CA THR A 58 -2.14 -3.92 -13.31
C THR A 58 -2.26 -2.40 -13.11
N PHE A 59 -3.33 -1.97 -12.45
CA PHE A 59 -3.57 -0.60 -12.02
C PHE A 59 -4.52 -0.63 -10.82
N ALA A 60 -4.28 0.21 -9.81
CA ALA A 60 -5.30 0.51 -8.82
C ALA A 60 -5.19 1.96 -8.36
N ALA A 61 -6.34 2.59 -8.15
CA ALA A 61 -6.47 3.91 -7.56
C ALA A 61 -7.56 3.89 -6.49
N PHE A 62 -7.35 4.68 -5.44
CA PHE A 62 -8.24 4.79 -4.30
C PHE A 62 -8.59 6.26 -4.11
N SER A 63 -9.83 6.54 -3.75
CA SER A 63 -10.27 7.85 -3.30
C SER A 63 -10.78 7.73 -1.87
N PHE A 64 -10.14 8.44 -0.94
CA PHE A 64 -10.56 8.51 0.45
C PHE A 64 -11.33 9.81 0.69
N SER A 65 -12.46 9.70 1.37
CA SER A 65 -13.27 10.84 1.81
C SER A 65 -13.81 10.59 3.21
N PRO A 66 -14.18 11.64 3.97
CA PRO A 66 -14.78 11.47 5.28
C PRO A 66 -16.02 10.57 5.25
N GLY A 67 -16.11 9.68 6.24
CA GLY A 67 -17.27 8.83 6.50
C GLY A 67 -18.37 9.56 7.28
N ASN A 68 -19.33 8.77 7.80
CA ASN A 68 -20.41 9.31 8.64
C ASN A 68 -19.96 9.55 10.08
N HIS A 69 -18.87 8.92 10.50
CA HIS A 69 -18.29 8.99 11.84
C HIS A 69 -16.85 9.52 11.76
N GLU A 70 -16.35 10.13 12.84
CA GLU A 70 -15.00 10.73 12.87
C GLU A 70 -13.88 9.72 12.58
N ASP A 71 -14.12 8.46 12.91
CA ASP A 71 -13.21 7.34 12.74
C ASP A 71 -13.55 6.47 11.52
N GLU A 72 -14.35 6.98 10.58
CA GLU A 72 -14.75 6.28 9.36
C GLU A 72 -14.30 7.04 8.11
N LEU A 73 -13.82 6.31 7.11
CA LEU A 73 -13.52 6.82 5.78
C LEU A 73 -14.36 6.08 4.73
N ASN A 74 -14.98 6.82 3.82
CA ASN A 74 -15.53 6.25 2.61
C ASN A 74 -14.42 6.07 1.57
N VAL A 75 -14.37 4.89 0.95
CA VAL A 75 -13.35 4.53 -0.04
C VAL A 75 -14.02 4.14 -1.36
N THR A 76 -13.57 4.77 -2.44
CA THR A 76 -13.84 4.28 -3.79
C THR A 76 -12.55 3.72 -4.37
N GLU A 77 -12.55 2.44 -4.69
CA GLU A 77 -11.43 1.74 -5.31
C GLU A 77 -11.75 1.49 -6.79
N ILE A 78 -10.80 1.82 -7.67
CA ILE A 78 -10.83 1.53 -9.09
C ILE A 78 -9.61 0.68 -9.40
N MET A 79 -9.82 -0.59 -9.73
CA MET A 79 -8.74 -1.53 -10.02
C MET A 79 -8.88 -2.10 -11.43
N ARG A 80 -7.76 -2.27 -12.11
CA ARG A 80 -7.65 -3.09 -13.31
C ARG A 80 -7.05 -4.43 -12.91
N MET A 81 -7.91 -5.43 -12.80
CA MET A 81 -7.50 -6.82 -12.60
C MET A 81 -7.56 -7.53 -13.94
N ASN A 82 -6.41 -8.03 -14.39
CA ASN A 82 -6.22 -8.54 -15.75
C ASN A 82 -6.60 -7.47 -16.80
N GLU A 83 -7.70 -7.67 -17.54
CA GLU A 83 -8.20 -6.74 -18.56
C GLU A 83 -9.49 -6.03 -18.17
N THR A 84 -10.03 -6.33 -16.98
CA THR A 84 -11.30 -5.80 -16.51
C THR A 84 -11.09 -4.67 -15.51
N CYS A 85 -11.86 -3.60 -15.68
CA CYS A 85 -11.95 -2.52 -14.69
C CYS A 85 -13.05 -2.87 -13.69
N VAL A 86 -12.72 -2.87 -12.40
CA VAL A 86 -13.63 -3.12 -11.30
C VAL A 86 -13.65 -1.88 -10.41
N VAL A 87 -14.86 -1.41 -10.08
CA VAL A 87 -15.08 -0.31 -9.14
C VAL A 87 -15.74 -0.86 -7.90
N ARG A 88 -15.19 -0.56 -6.73
CA ARG A 88 -15.76 -0.94 -5.42
C ARG A 88 -15.91 0.29 -4.55
N ASN A 89 -17.02 0.33 -3.81
CA ASN A 89 -17.23 1.34 -2.78
C ASN A 89 -17.30 0.61 -1.44
N SER A 90 -16.59 1.13 -0.46
CA SER A 90 -16.51 0.54 0.86
C SER A 90 -16.25 1.58 1.93
N LYS A 91 -16.17 1.11 3.17
CA LYS A 91 -15.86 1.91 4.34
C LYS A 91 -14.63 1.34 5.02
N VAL A 92 -13.82 2.21 5.58
CA VAL A 92 -12.63 1.86 6.34
C VAL A 92 -12.74 2.51 7.72
N GLN A 93 -12.57 1.68 8.75
CA GLN A 93 -12.49 2.12 10.13
C GLN A 93 -11.06 2.54 10.46
N VAL A 94 -10.90 3.71 11.07
CA VAL A 94 -9.65 4.25 11.58
C VAL A 94 -9.53 3.93 13.07
N PHE A 95 -8.39 3.40 13.50
CA PHE A 95 -8.10 3.13 14.90
C PHE A 95 -6.92 4.00 15.35
N PRO A 96 -7.15 5.24 15.83
CA PRO A 96 -6.06 6.19 16.12
C PRO A 96 -5.04 5.67 17.13
N GLN A 97 -5.51 4.93 18.14
CA GLN A 97 -4.68 4.35 19.20
C GLN A 97 -3.71 3.28 18.69
N ASN A 98 -4.05 2.60 17.59
CA ASN A 98 -3.25 1.51 17.02
C ASN A 98 -2.54 1.93 15.72
N SER A 99 -2.80 3.15 15.23
CA SER A 99 -2.31 3.62 13.93
C SER A 99 -2.65 2.69 12.77
N THR A 100 -3.84 2.10 12.81
CA THR A 100 -4.30 1.14 11.82
C THR A 100 -5.62 1.56 11.20
N MET A 101 -5.85 1.06 9.99
CA MET A 101 -7.10 1.15 9.26
C MET A 101 -7.56 -0.25 8.88
N MET A 102 -8.87 -0.51 8.96
CA MET A 102 -9.44 -1.83 8.63
C MET A 102 -10.70 -1.68 7.78
N HIS A 103 -10.84 -2.57 6.80
CA HIS A 103 -12.00 -2.69 5.91
C HIS A 103 -12.93 -3.82 6.36
#